data_AF-A0A9X4HWW2-F1
#
_entry.id   AF-A0A9X4HWW2-F1
#
_cell.length_a   1.000
_cell.length_b   1.000
_cell.length_c   1.000
_cell.angle_alpha   90.00
_cell.angle_beta   90.00
_cell.angle_gamma   90.00
#
_symmetry.space_group_name_H-M   'P 1'
#
loop_
_entity.id
_entity.type
_entity.pdbx_description
1 polymer ?
#
loop_
_entity_poly.entity_id
_entity_poly.type
_entity_poly.pdbx_seq_one_letter_code
_entity_poly.pdbx_strand_id
1 'polypeptide(L)' 'MSASNQAGSAVLHKRIRAFGSMAIGFGLMGIEPVSAVALALTATVVLAML' A
#
# COMPACT_ATOMS: atom_id res chain seq x y z
N MET A 1 25.35 -10.05 9.48
CA MET A 1 24.01 -10.02 10.10
C MET A 1 23.19 -8.80 9.65
N SER A 2 23.22 -8.40 8.35
CA SER A 2 22.50 -7.20 7.84
C SER A 2 21.62 -7.43 6.61
N ALA A 3 21.73 -8.58 5.93
CA ALA A 3 20.97 -8.83 4.70
C ALA A 3 19.46 -9.06 4.93
N SER A 4 19.09 -9.75 6.02
CA SER A 4 17.67 -10.04 6.33
C SER A 4 16.85 -8.78 6.70
N ASN A 5 17.44 -7.80 7.39
CA ASN A 5 16.74 -6.56 7.73
C ASN A 5 16.52 -5.66 6.51
N GLN A 6 17.41 -5.71 5.52
CA GLN A 6 17.30 -4.90 4.31
C GLN A 6 16.26 -5.48 3.34
N ALA A 7 16.14 -6.81 3.28
CA ALA A 7 15.08 -7.49 2.53
C ALA A 7 13.68 -7.16 3.10
N GLY A 8 13.52 -7.19 4.42
CA GLY A 8 12.26 -6.79 5.07
C GLY A 8 11.93 -5.31 4.90
N SER A 9 12.92 -4.43 5.01
CA SER A 9 12.75 -2.97 4.84
C SER A 9 12.41 -2.59 3.39
N ALA A 10 13.06 -3.20 2.40
CA ALA A 10 12.74 -2.97 0.98
C ALA A 10 11.32 -3.43 0.63
N VAL A 11 10.86 -4.54 1.21
CA VAL A 11 9.48 -5.02 1.06
C VAL A 11 8.49 -4.04 1.69
N LEU A 12 8.79 -3.52 2.88
CA LEU A 12 7.94 -2.52 3.55
C LEU A 12 7.85 -1.24 2.70
N HIS A 13 8.97 -0.76 2.16
CA HIS A 13 9.01 0.45 1.35
C HIS A 13 8.23 0.29 0.03
N LYS A 14 8.30 -0.90 -0.58
CA LYS A 14 7.51 -1.26 -1.77
C LYS A 14 6.01 -1.30 -1.46
N ARG A 15 5.61 -1.85 -0.30
CA ARG A 15 4.21 -1.91 0.15
C ARG A 15 3.65 -0.51 0.45
N ILE A 16 4.41 0.36 1.12
CA ILE A 16 4.00 1.74 1.39
C ILE A 16 3.83 2.52 0.08
N ARG A 17 4.75 2.35 -0.87
CA ARG A 17 4.63 2.99 -2.20
C ARG A 17 3.40 2.50 -2.96
N ALA A 18 3.13 1.19 -2.94
CA ALA A 18 1.94 0.60 -3.56
C ALA A 18 0.65 1.14 -2.92
N PHE A 19 0.58 1.16 -1.59
CA PHE A 19 -0.55 1.73 -0.84
C PHE A 19 -0.77 3.20 -1.19
N GLY A 20 0.28 4.02 -1.17
CA GLY A 20 0.21 5.43 -1.53
C GLY A 20 -0.30 5.65 -2.97
N SER A 21 0.18 4.84 -3.92
CA SER A 21 -0.31 4.92 -5.31
C SER A 21 -1.79 4.55 -5.46
N MET A 22 -2.27 3.57 -4.70
CA MET A 22 -3.69 3.19 -4.70
C MET A 22 -4.57 4.26 -4.06
N ALA A 23 -4.14 4.83 -2.93
CA ALA A 23 -4.87 5.90 -2.25
C ALA A 23 -5.01 7.15 -3.15
N ILE A 24 -3.94 7.52 -3.87
CA ILE A 24 -3.97 8.61 -4.85
C ILE A 24 -4.91 8.25 -6.01
N GLY A 25 -4.83 7.02 -6.55
CA GLY A 25 -5.71 6.57 -7.63
C GLY A 25 -7.20 6.66 -7.26
N PHE A 26 -7.57 6.22 -6.06
CA PHE A 26 -8.94 6.34 -5.55
C PHE A 26 -9.34 7.80 -5.30
N GLY A 27 -8.44 8.64 -4.79
CA GLY A 27 -8.68 10.07 -4.63
C GLY A 27 -8.92 10.79 -5.96
N LEU A 28 -8.18 10.43 -7.02
CA LEU A 28 -8.39 10.96 -8.37
C LEU A 28 -9.70 10.50 -9.01
N MET A 29 -10.26 9.37 -8.57
CA MET A 29 -11.61 8.92 -8.97
C MET A 29 -12.74 9.69 -8.25
N GLY A 30 -12.42 10.64 -7.37
CA GLY A 30 -13.41 11.42 -6.62
C GLY A 30 -13.96 10.72 -5.39
N ILE A 31 -13.28 9.66 -4.92
CA ILE A 31 -13.65 8.98 -3.68
C ILE A 31 -13.20 9.86 -2.49
N GLU A 32 -14.09 10.02 -1.52
CA GLU A 32 -13.81 10.69 -0.25
C GLU A 32 -12.49 10.19 0.36
N PRO A 33 -11.61 11.07 0.89
CA PRO A 33 -10.26 10.72 1.30
C PRO A 33 -10.20 9.55 2.28
N VAL A 34 -11.13 9.52 3.23
CA VAL A 34 -11.23 8.46 4.25
C VAL A 34 -11.58 7.11 3.60
N SER A 35 -12.52 7.12 2.66
CA SER A 35 -12.95 5.93 1.92
C SER A 35 -11.86 5.44 0.95
N ALA A 36 -11.14 6.36 0.30
CA ALA A 36 -10.02 6.04 -0.58
C ALA A 36 -8.88 5.35 0.19
N VAL A 37 -8.56 5.84 1.39
CA VAL A 37 -7.58 5.23 2.29
C VAL A 37 -8.03 3.84 2.73
N ALA A 38 -9.30 3.68 3.13
CA ALA A 38 -9.84 2.38 3.52
C ALA A 38 -9.79 1.37 2.37
N LEU A 39 -10.20 1.75 1.16
CA LEU A 39 -10.15 0.92 -0.04
C LEU A 39 -8.72 0.53 -0.43
N ALA A 40 -7.78 1.48 -0.38
CA ALA A 40 -6.37 1.21 -0.62
C ALA A 40 -5.80 0.19 0.38
N LEU A 41 -6.23 0.27 1.65
CA LEU A 41 -5.81 -0.64 2.70
C LEU A 41 -6.38 -2.05 2.49
N THR A 42 -7.68 -2.15 2.20
CA THR A 42 -8.33 -3.43 1.86
C THR A 42 -7.72 -4.07 0.63
N ALA A 43 -7.52 -3.32 -0.45
CA ALA A 43 -6.91 -3.82 -1.68
C ALA A 43 -5.47 -4.32 -1.46
N THR A 44 -4.67 -3.58 -0.70
CA THR A 44 -3.29 -3.98 -0.37
C THR A 44 -3.25 -5.25 0.47
N VAL A 45 -4.20 -5.44 1.40
CA VAL A 45 -4.31 -6.67 2.20
C VAL A 45 -4.73 -7.86 1.33
N VAL A 46 -5.75 -7.71 0.50
CA VAL A 46 -6.21 -8.78 -0.40
C VAL A 46 -5.10 -9.19 -1.37
N LEU A 47 -4.40 -8.23 -1.97
CA LEU A 47 -3.26 -8.51 -2.86
C LEU A 47 -2.05 -9.13 -2.15
N ALA A 48 -1.92 -8.95 -0.83
CA ALA A 48 -0.87 -9.60 -0.05
C ALA A 48 -1.22 -11.05 0.34
N MET A 49 -2.51 -11.43 0.25
CA MET A 49 -3.01 -12.78 0.54
C MET A 49 -3.15 -13.66 -0.71
N LEU A 50 -3.09 -13.04 -1.90
CA LEU A 50 -3.00 -13.71 -3.21
C LEU A 50 -1.54 -14.02 -3.55
#